data_AF-A0A3N5LB83-F1
#
_entry.id   AF-A0A3N5LB83-F1
#
_cell.length_a   1.000
_cell.length_b   1.000
_cell.length_c   1.000
_cell.angle_alpha   90.00
_cell.angle_beta   90.00
_cell.angle_gamma   90.00
#
_symmetry.space_group_name_H-M   'P 1'
#
loop_
_entity.id
_entity.type
_entity.pdbx_description
1 polymer ?
#
loop_
_entity_poly.entity_id
_entity_poly.type
_entity_poly.pdbx_seq_one_letter_code
_entity_poly.pdbx_strand_id
1 'polypeptide(L)'
;MSSTVPPLWGARFWKMVRWRRGELMRVKTSRRELLSALALAGAAQSVMPAAYAAQAKALNLKITQLKTFIVAGAGVFVKVYTDQGLVGLGEGSITSKEPTVAQAIMENERFLVGKDPTDIEFLYQGMFRNPRWRGGPMLNSGISAIEIALWDILGQALGVPIYKLLGGAARQRIRLYLDVSGSP
;
A
#
# COMPACT_ATOMS: atom_id res chain seq x y z
N MET A 1 -36.99 -11.77 46.01
CA MET A 1 -35.53 -11.60 46.10
C MET A 1 -35.09 -10.63 45.03
N SER A 2 -34.68 -9.44 45.45
CA SER A 2 -34.26 -8.34 44.60
C SER A 2 -32.78 -8.49 44.24
N SER A 3 -32.43 -8.24 42.98
CA SER A 3 -31.05 -8.05 42.56
C SER A 3 -31.00 -6.87 41.60
N THR A 4 -30.73 -5.72 42.19
CA THR A 4 -30.49 -4.43 41.57
C THR A 4 -29.22 -4.45 40.73
N VAL A 5 -29.33 -4.14 39.44
CA VAL A 5 -28.21 -3.87 38.52
C VAL A 5 -27.73 -2.42 38.77
N PRO A 6 -26.44 -2.17 39.05
CA PRO A 6 -25.94 -0.81 39.23
C PRO A 6 -25.63 -0.13 37.89
N PRO A 7 -26.05 1.14 37.68
CA PRO A 7 -25.68 1.93 36.49
C PRO A 7 -24.25 2.48 36.63
N LEU A 8 -23.33 2.00 35.80
CA LEU A 8 -21.91 2.40 35.82
C LEU A 8 -21.57 3.60 34.91
N TRP A 9 -22.45 4.59 34.81
CA TRP A 9 -22.12 5.83 34.11
C TRP A 9 -22.72 7.05 34.83
N GLY A 10 -21.87 7.98 35.24
CA GLY A 10 -22.28 9.36 35.57
C GLY A 10 -22.06 9.84 37.00
N ALA A 11 -20.82 9.85 37.51
CA ALA A 11 -20.44 10.73 38.64
C ALA A 11 -18.92 10.98 38.80
N ARG A 12 -18.04 10.27 38.08
CA ARG A 12 -16.57 10.45 38.17
C ARG A 12 -15.96 11.28 37.02
N PHE A 13 -16.78 11.83 36.12
CA PHE A 13 -16.29 12.55 34.93
C PHE A 13 -15.93 14.03 35.20
N TRP A 14 -16.30 14.60 36.35
CA TRP A 14 -16.16 16.04 36.63
C TRP A 14 -15.19 16.42 37.76
N LYS A 15 -14.39 15.49 38.29
CA LYS A 15 -13.36 15.79 39.30
C LYS A 15 -11.91 15.86 38.80
N MET A 16 -11.70 15.84 37.48
CA MET A 16 -10.36 15.92 36.88
C MET A 16 -10.21 17.11 35.93
N VAL A 17 -10.88 18.22 36.20
CA VAL A 17 -10.62 19.51 35.53
C VAL A 17 -10.59 20.61 36.59
N ARG A 18 -9.58 20.56 37.47
CA ARG A 18 -9.19 21.72 38.29
C ARG A 18 -7.91 22.28 37.69
N TRP A 19 -8.07 23.08 36.65
CA TRP A 19 -6.97 23.77 36.00
C TRP A 19 -6.39 24.82 36.97
N ARG A 20 -5.20 24.55 37.50
CA ARG A 20 -4.42 25.49 38.33
C ARG A 20 -3.90 26.58 37.39
N ARG A 21 -4.47 27.78 37.47
CA ARG A 21 -3.84 29.01 36.99
C ARG A 21 -2.61 29.28 37.85
N GLY A 22 -1.43 29.15 37.28
CA GLY A 22 -0.18 29.52 37.94
C GLY A 22 1.04 29.19 37.08
N GLU A 23 1.74 30.25 36.69
CA GLU A 23 3.12 30.28 36.15
C GLU A 23 3.33 29.79 34.71
N LEU A 24 3.13 30.71 33.77
CA LEU A 24 3.79 30.65 32.46
C LEU A 24 5.29 30.87 32.65
N MET A 25 6.04 29.78 32.79
CA MET A 25 7.49 29.78 32.62
C MET A 25 7.81 30.21 31.18
N ARG A 26 8.35 31.42 31.02
CA ARG A 26 8.93 31.89 29.75
C ARG A 26 10.18 31.07 29.46
N VAL A 27 10.03 29.96 28.74
CA VAL A 27 11.17 29.22 28.21
C VAL A 27 11.83 30.12 27.16
N LYS A 28 12.99 30.69 27.48
CA LYS A 28 13.86 31.39 26.54
C LYS A 28 14.55 30.36 25.65
N THR A 29 13.83 29.76 24.70
CA THR A 29 14.46 28.86 23.74
C THR A 29 15.26 29.69 22.74
N SER A 30 16.57 29.48 22.70
CA SER A 30 17.47 30.11 21.74
C SER A 30 17.22 29.55 20.33
N ARG A 31 17.31 30.38 19.29
CA ARG A 31 17.20 29.93 17.87
C ARG A 31 18.16 28.77 17.56
N ARG A 32 19.33 28.72 18.22
CA ARG A 32 20.29 27.62 18.06
C ARG A 32 19.79 26.31 18.67
N GLU A 33 19.10 26.37 19.81
CA GLU A 33 18.51 25.18 20.41
C GLU A 33 17.34 24.66 19.59
N LEU A 34 16.51 25.57 19.07
CA LEU A 34 15.39 25.24 18.19
C LEU A 34 15.87 24.61 16.87
N LEU A 35 16.96 25.14 16.29
CA LEU A 35 17.60 24.55 15.11
C LEU A 35 18.29 23.22 15.41
N SER A 36 18.90 23.05 16.59
CA SER A 36 19.50 21.78 17.00
C SER A 36 18.47 20.68 17.29
N ALA A 37 17.32 21.06 17.88
CA ALA A 37 16.20 20.15 18.10
C ALA A 37 15.53 19.76 16.77
N LEU A 38 15.44 20.68 15.81
CA LEU A 38 15.02 20.38 14.43
C LEU A 38 16.03 19.50 13.68
N ALA A 39 17.32 19.68 13.89
CA ALA A 39 18.36 18.85 13.27
C ALA A 39 18.37 17.41 13.81
N LEU A 40 18.11 17.23 15.11
CA LEU A 40 17.98 15.91 15.73
C LEU A 40 16.62 15.25 15.45
N ALA A 41 15.53 16.04 15.34
CA ALA A 41 14.22 15.53 14.92
C ALA A 41 14.17 15.19 13.42
N GLY A 42 14.96 15.90 12.60
CA GLY A 42 15.05 15.67 11.15
C GLY A 42 15.83 14.40 10.77
N ALA A 43 16.65 13.87 11.67
CA ALA A 43 17.49 12.70 11.39
C ALA A 43 16.80 11.34 11.64
N ALA A 44 15.69 11.29 12.37
CA ALA A 44 15.16 10.03 12.87
C ALA A 44 13.99 9.40 12.06
N GLN A 45 13.07 10.16 11.45
CA GLN A 45 11.97 9.55 10.68
C GLN A 45 11.23 10.55 9.78
N SER A 46 11.79 10.87 8.61
CA SER A 46 11.01 11.29 7.45
C SER A 46 11.90 11.40 6.21
N VAL A 47 12.26 10.26 5.62
CA VAL A 47 12.74 10.21 4.22
C VAL A 47 11.56 9.65 3.43
N MET A 48 10.51 10.46 3.30
CA MET A 48 10.07 11.13 2.07
C MET A 48 9.75 10.18 0.89
N PRO A 49 8.48 10.09 0.47
CA PRO A 49 8.07 9.41 -0.77
C PRO A 49 8.86 9.89 -2.01
N ALA A 50 9.22 11.17 -2.02
CA ALA A 50 9.99 11.78 -3.12
C ALA A 50 11.43 11.23 -3.23
N ALA A 51 12.06 10.87 -2.11
CA ALA A 51 13.40 10.29 -2.13
C ALA A 51 13.37 8.85 -2.69
N TYR A 52 12.37 8.07 -2.29
CA TYR A 52 12.15 6.73 -2.85
C TYR A 52 11.83 6.78 -4.34
N ALA A 53 11.00 7.73 -4.78
CA ALA A 53 10.69 7.92 -6.20
C ALA A 53 11.93 8.27 -7.04
N ALA A 54 12.77 9.19 -6.55
CA ALA A 54 14.01 9.56 -7.23
C ALA A 54 15.01 8.38 -7.29
N GLN A 55 15.14 7.63 -6.19
CA GLN A 55 15.98 6.45 -6.14
C GLN A 55 15.49 5.36 -7.09
N ALA A 56 14.18 5.08 -7.13
CA ALA A 56 13.58 4.11 -8.01
C ALA A 56 13.81 4.47 -9.49
N LYS A 57 13.63 5.75 -9.84
CA LYS A 57 13.91 6.27 -11.18
C LYS A 57 15.36 6.10 -11.62
N ALA A 58 16.30 6.25 -10.70
CA ALA A 58 17.72 6.09 -10.99
C ALA A 58 18.10 4.64 -11.38
N LEU A 59 17.25 3.65 -11.03
CA LEU A 59 17.49 2.25 -11.40
C LEU A 59 17.24 1.98 -12.88
N ASN A 60 16.53 2.85 -13.61
CA ASN A 60 16.29 2.74 -15.05
C ASN A 60 15.78 1.34 -15.47
N LEU A 61 14.84 0.80 -14.71
CA LEU A 61 14.23 -0.50 -14.95
C LEU A 61 13.33 -0.45 -16.18
N LYS A 62 13.22 -1.58 -16.89
CA LYS A 62 12.27 -1.74 -17.99
C LYS A 62 11.54 -3.06 -17.89
N ILE A 63 10.23 -3.01 -18.12
CA ILE A 63 9.41 -4.21 -18.25
C ILE A 63 9.77 -4.91 -19.56
N THR A 64 10.04 -6.22 -19.50
CA THR A 64 10.44 -7.02 -20.66
C THR A 64 9.32 -7.91 -21.17
N GLN A 65 8.56 -8.53 -20.26
CA GLN A 65 7.47 -9.44 -20.61
C GLN A 65 6.51 -9.63 -19.43
N LEU A 66 5.28 -10.04 -19.74
CA LEU A 66 4.30 -10.49 -18.77
C LEU A 66 4.00 -11.98 -18.99
N LYS A 67 3.74 -12.70 -17.91
CA LYS A 67 3.26 -14.09 -17.99
C LYS A 67 2.16 -14.35 -17.00
N THR A 68 1.04 -14.85 -17.48
CA THR A 68 -0.10 -15.23 -16.64
C THR A 68 -0.11 -16.71 -16.32
N PHE A 69 -0.62 -17.03 -15.14
CA PHE A 69 -0.75 -18.39 -14.63
C PHE A 69 -2.13 -18.55 -14.03
N ILE A 70 -2.88 -19.53 -14.54
CA ILE A 70 -4.16 -19.93 -13.95
C ILE A 70 -3.86 -21.12 -13.05
N VAL A 71 -4.09 -20.96 -11.75
CA VAL A 71 -3.84 -21.99 -10.74
C VAL A 71 -5.17 -22.50 -10.23
N ALA A 72 -5.44 -23.79 -10.45
CA ALA A 72 -6.68 -24.42 -10.02
C ALA A 72 -6.88 -24.23 -8.51
N GLY A 73 -8.05 -23.70 -8.12
CA GLY A 73 -8.41 -23.44 -6.73
C GLY A 73 -7.77 -22.21 -6.08
N ALA A 74 -6.84 -21.51 -6.76
CA ALA A 74 -6.18 -20.32 -6.23
C ALA A 74 -6.45 -19.05 -7.06
N GLY A 75 -6.72 -19.18 -8.37
CA GLY A 75 -7.11 -18.05 -9.23
C GLY A 75 -6.07 -17.70 -10.29
N VAL A 76 -5.96 -16.42 -10.64
CA VAL A 76 -5.11 -15.92 -11.75
C VAL A 76 -3.98 -15.05 -11.22
N PHE A 77 -2.77 -15.45 -11.53
CA PHE A 77 -1.54 -14.75 -11.16
C PHE A 77 -0.83 -14.20 -12.41
N VAL A 78 -0.09 -13.12 -12.22
CA VAL A 78 0.79 -12.54 -13.23
C VAL A 78 2.21 -12.42 -12.68
N LYS A 79 3.19 -12.73 -13.54
CA LYS A 79 4.60 -12.37 -13.37
C LYS A 79 4.94 -11.25 -14.34
N VAL A 80 5.45 -10.15 -13.81
CA VAL A 80 6.02 -9.04 -14.60
C VAL A 80 7.54 -9.15 -14.50
N TYR A 81 8.22 -9.29 -15.63
CA TYR A 81 9.67 -9.43 -15.67
C TYR A 81 10.31 -8.09 -16.05
N THR A 82 11.48 -7.83 -15.47
CA THR A 82 12.30 -6.66 -15.83
C THR A 82 13.61 -7.05 -16.51
N ASP A 83 14.27 -6.07 -17.12
CA ASP A 83 15.58 -6.20 -17.76
C ASP A 83 16.73 -6.47 -16.77
N GLN A 84 16.54 -6.13 -15.50
CA GLN A 84 17.52 -6.35 -14.43
C GLN A 84 17.23 -7.61 -13.61
N GLY A 85 16.35 -8.50 -14.09
CA GLY A 85 16.07 -9.79 -13.45
C GLY A 85 15.15 -9.74 -12.24
N LEU A 86 14.55 -8.57 -11.93
CA LEU A 86 13.49 -8.48 -10.93
C LEU A 86 12.19 -9.05 -11.51
N VAL A 87 11.40 -9.69 -10.64
CA VAL A 87 10.12 -10.28 -11.01
C VAL A 87 9.07 -9.86 -10.00
N GLY A 88 8.05 -9.15 -10.49
CA GLY A 88 6.87 -8.77 -9.71
C GLY A 88 5.80 -9.83 -9.80
N LEU A 89 5.16 -10.12 -8.67
CA LEU A 89 4.01 -11.00 -8.57
C LEU A 89 2.73 -10.21 -8.29
N GLY A 90 1.67 -10.54 -9.00
CA GLY A 90 0.36 -9.96 -8.77
C GLY A 90 -0.76 -10.95 -8.99
N GLU A 91 -1.91 -10.65 -8.41
CA GLU A 91 -3.11 -11.49 -8.47
C GLU A 91 -4.30 -10.66 -8.95
N GLY A 92 -5.09 -11.24 -9.86
CA GLY A 92 -6.35 -10.68 -10.34
C GLY A 92 -7.34 -11.78 -10.61
N SER A 93 -7.95 -12.30 -9.57
CA SER A 93 -8.83 -13.47 -9.67
C SER A 93 -10.30 -13.05 -9.73
N ILE A 94 -11.04 -13.57 -10.70
CA ILE A 94 -12.51 -13.59 -10.69
C ILE A 94 -12.95 -15.03 -10.81
N THR A 95 -13.74 -15.48 -9.83
CA THR A 95 -14.31 -16.82 -9.79
C THR A 95 -15.03 -17.16 -11.09
N SER A 96 -14.66 -18.29 -11.69
CA SER A 96 -15.28 -18.86 -12.90
C SER A 96 -15.02 -18.08 -14.19
N LYS A 97 -14.15 -17.06 -14.18
CA LYS A 97 -13.79 -16.25 -15.36
C LYS A 97 -12.27 -16.09 -15.50
N GLU A 98 -11.52 -17.03 -14.96
CA GLU A 98 -10.06 -17.02 -14.90
C GLU A 98 -9.41 -16.87 -16.29
N PRO A 99 -9.83 -17.59 -17.35
CA PRO A 99 -9.24 -17.41 -18.67
C PRO A 99 -9.47 -16.02 -19.26
N THR A 100 -10.63 -15.42 -18.97
CA THR A 100 -10.96 -14.07 -19.44
C THR A 100 -10.09 -13.03 -18.74
N VAL A 101 -9.88 -13.15 -17.43
CA VAL A 101 -9.02 -12.21 -16.71
C VAL A 101 -7.55 -12.38 -17.11
N ALA A 102 -7.08 -13.61 -17.31
CA ALA A 102 -5.73 -13.87 -17.82
C ALA A 102 -5.49 -13.18 -19.17
N GLN A 103 -6.47 -13.21 -20.07
CA GLN A 103 -6.38 -12.48 -21.34
C GLN A 103 -6.44 -10.95 -21.15
N ALA A 104 -7.32 -10.45 -20.29
CA ALA A 104 -7.38 -9.01 -19.98
C ALA A 104 -6.04 -8.46 -19.44
N ILE A 105 -5.30 -9.27 -18.67
CA ILE A 105 -3.94 -8.94 -18.25
C ILE A 105 -2.99 -8.88 -19.46
N MET A 106 -2.98 -9.92 -20.29
CA MET A 106 -2.06 -10.03 -21.43
C MET A 106 -2.31 -8.96 -22.50
N GLU A 107 -3.55 -8.48 -22.67
CA GLU A 107 -3.86 -7.36 -23.58
C GLU A 107 -3.10 -6.06 -23.24
N ASN A 108 -2.68 -5.88 -21.98
CA ASN A 108 -1.90 -4.73 -21.55
C ASN A 108 -0.39 -4.88 -21.81
N GLU A 109 0.10 -6.07 -22.16
CA GLU A 109 1.54 -6.33 -22.34
C GLU A 109 2.16 -5.39 -23.39
N ARG A 110 1.48 -5.21 -24.53
CA ARG A 110 1.96 -4.32 -25.60
C ARG A 110 2.16 -2.89 -25.15
N PHE A 111 1.35 -2.41 -24.20
CA PHE A 111 1.50 -1.08 -23.63
C PHE A 111 2.64 -1.03 -22.61
N LEU A 112 2.82 -2.09 -21.81
CA LEU A 112 3.74 -2.11 -20.67
C LEU A 112 5.20 -2.38 -21.06
N VAL A 113 5.45 -3.23 -22.04
CA VAL A 113 6.81 -3.61 -22.45
C VAL A 113 7.62 -2.37 -22.85
N GLY A 114 8.83 -2.27 -22.32
CA GLY A 114 9.75 -1.15 -22.51
C GLY A 114 9.51 0.05 -21.60
N LYS A 115 8.44 0.07 -20.80
CA LYS A 115 8.18 1.13 -19.82
C LYS A 115 8.86 0.86 -18.48
N ASP A 116 9.06 1.94 -17.74
CA ASP A 116 9.60 1.92 -16.39
C ASP A 116 8.53 1.45 -15.39
N PRO A 117 8.73 0.31 -14.68
CA PRO A 117 7.76 -0.21 -13.74
C PRO A 117 7.57 0.68 -12.50
N THR A 118 8.47 1.64 -12.25
CA THR A 118 8.40 2.55 -11.09
C THR A 118 7.37 3.68 -11.28
N ASP A 119 6.92 3.92 -12.53
CA ASP A 119 5.89 4.90 -12.88
C ASP A 119 4.46 4.37 -12.66
N ILE A 120 4.19 3.81 -11.48
CA ILE A 120 2.98 3.03 -11.18
C ILE A 120 1.69 3.78 -11.54
N GLU A 121 1.54 5.03 -11.08
CA GLU A 121 0.33 5.83 -11.35
C GLU A 121 0.15 6.11 -12.85
N PHE A 122 1.23 6.40 -13.57
CA PHE A 122 1.17 6.64 -15.01
C PHE A 122 0.78 5.36 -15.77
N LEU A 123 1.35 4.22 -15.39
CA LEU A 123 1.00 2.92 -15.98
C LEU A 123 -0.45 2.54 -15.67
N TYR A 124 -0.90 2.72 -14.42
CA TYR A 124 -2.27 2.49 -14.01
C TYR A 124 -3.25 3.35 -14.80
N GLN A 125 -3.04 4.67 -14.84
CA GLN A 125 -3.90 5.58 -15.60
C GLN A 125 -3.86 5.26 -17.09
N GLY A 126 -2.70 4.88 -17.63
CA GLY A 126 -2.54 4.42 -18.99
C GLY A 126 -3.44 3.22 -19.28
N MET A 127 -3.31 2.14 -18.52
CA MET A 127 -4.12 0.93 -18.69
C MET A 127 -5.62 1.19 -18.48
N PHE A 128 -5.98 1.93 -17.45
CA PHE A 128 -7.39 2.23 -17.13
C PHE A 128 -8.05 3.13 -18.18
N ARG A 129 -7.28 4.06 -18.77
CA ARG A 129 -7.82 5.07 -19.71
C ARG A 129 -7.67 4.71 -21.18
N ASN A 130 -6.78 3.77 -21.50
CA ASN A 130 -6.52 3.27 -22.85
C ASN A 130 -7.77 2.68 -23.53
N PRO A 131 -8.56 1.78 -22.90
CA PRO A 131 -9.77 1.29 -23.53
C PRO A 131 -10.83 2.39 -23.61
N ARG A 132 -11.56 2.40 -24.72
CA ARG A 132 -12.70 3.31 -24.92
C ARG A 132 -13.77 3.08 -23.85
N TRP A 133 -14.03 1.82 -23.54
CA TRP A 133 -14.98 1.39 -22.51
C TRP A 133 -14.20 0.95 -21.27
N ARG A 134 -14.39 1.69 -20.17
CA ARG A 134 -13.58 1.55 -18.97
C ARG A 134 -14.32 0.79 -17.88
N GLY A 135 -13.56 0.14 -17.02
CA GLY A 135 -14.08 -0.49 -15.81
C GLY A 135 -14.61 -1.91 -16.04
N GLY A 136 -15.59 -2.28 -15.23
CA GLY A 136 -16.07 -3.66 -15.14
C GLY A 136 -15.11 -4.54 -14.33
N PRO A 137 -15.62 -5.66 -13.78
CA PRO A 137 -14.84 -6.50 -12.89
C PRO A 137 -13.64 -7.11 -13.61
N MET A 138 -13.78 -7.57 -14.86
CA MET A 138 -12.71 -8.23 -15.60
C MET A 138 -11.51 -7.32 -15.87
N LEU A 139 -11.73 -6.14 -16.46
CA LEU A 139 -10.64 -5.23 -16.80
C LEU A 139 -9.97 -4.68 -15.54
N ASN A 140 -10.75 -4.30 -14.53
CA ASN A 140 -10.19 -3.78 -13.28
C ASN A 140 -9.40 -4.85 -12.51
N SER A 141 -9.83 -6.11 -12.54
CA SER A 141 -9.08 -7.21 -11.90
C SER A 141 -7.74 -7.43 -12.61
N GLY A 142 -7.72 -7.35 -13.94
CA GLY A 142 -6.47 -7.44 -14.71
C GLY A 142 -5.51 -6.29 -14.43
N ILE A 143 -6.03 -5.05 -14.38
CA ILE A 143 -5.24 -3.86 -14.02
C ILE A 143 -4.69 -3.97 -12.59
N SER A 144 -5.52 -4.40 -11.64
CA SER A 144 -5.12 -4.62 -10.24
C SER A 144 -4.01 -5.65 -10.12
N ALA A 145 -4.07 -6.76 -10.88
CA ALA A 145 -3.02 -7.77 -10.88
C ALA A 145 -1.68 -7.18 -11.30
N ILE A 146 -1.69 -6.37 -12.36
CA ILE A 146 -0.48 -5.71 -12.86
C ILE A 146 0.04 -4.70 -11.82
N GLU A 147 -0.84 -3.86 -11.25
CA GLU A 147 -0.45 -2.86 -10.27
C GLU A 147 0.22 -3.48 -9.04
N ILE A 148 -0.34 -4.58 -8.51
CA ILE A 148 0.25 -5.32 -7.39
C ILE A 148 1.67 -5.79 -7.74
N ALA A 149 1.87 -6.33 -8.95
CA ALA A 149 3.18 -6.77 -9.41
C ALA A 149 4.18 -5.60 -9.57
N LEU A 150 3.72 -4.41 -9.98
CA LEU A 150 4.56 -3.22 -10.07
C LEU A 150 4.99 -2.74 -8.67
N TRP A 151 4.08 -2.75 -7.70
CA TRP A 151 4.40 -2.44 -6.30
C TRP A 151 5.39 -3.45 -5.69
N ASP A 152 5.26 -4.73 -6.03
CA ASP A 152 6.22 -5.77 -5.64
C ASP A 152 7.62 -5.50 -6.23
N ILE A 153 7.72 -5.19 -7.52
CA ILE A 153 8.99 -4.79 -8.15
C ILE A 153 9.58 -3.57 -7.46
N LEU A 154 8.78 -2.55 -7.17
CA LEU A 154 9.26 -1.32 -6.51
C LEU A 154 9.80 -1.62 -5.11
N GLY A 155 9.12 -2.46 -4.34
CA GLY A 155 9.58 -2.90 -3.02
C GLY A 155 10.89 -3.68 -3.09
N GLN A 156 11.01 -4.61 -4.04
CA GLN A 156 12.24 -5.39 -4.28
C GLN A 156 13.39 -4.50 -4.74
N ALA A 157 13.14 -3.60 -5.69
CA ALA A 157 14.12 -2.67 -6.25
C ALA A 157 14.71 -1.73 -5.20
N LEU A 158 13.89 -1.28 -4.24
CA LEU A 158 14.30 -0.40 -3.16
C LEU A 158 14.74 -1.15 -1.89
N GLY A 159 14.58 -2.48 -1.83
CA GLY A 159 14.90 -3.29 -0.66
C GLY A 159 14.06 -2.94 0.59
N VAL A 160 12.85 -2.41 0.41
CA VAL A 160 11.98 -1.98 1.50
C VAL A 160 10.58 -2.61 1.38
N PRO A 161 9.93 -2.94 2.50
CA PRO A 161 8.57 -3.45 2.44
C PRO A 161 7.59 -2.35 1.98
N ILE A 162 6.61 -2.74 1.16
CA ILE A 162 5.68 -1.82 0.48
C ILE A 162 4.94 -0.90 1.46
N TYR A 163 4.55 -1.39 2.64
CA TYR A 163 3.86 -0.54 3.63
C TYR A 163 4.68 0.67 4.09
N LYS A 164 6.03 0.61 4.01
CA LYS A 164 6.88 1.78 4.29
C LYS A 164 6.80 2.82 3.17
N LEU A 165 6.68 2.37 1.92
CA LEU A 165 6.46 3.25 0.76
C LEU A 165 5.10 3.96 0.84
N LEU A 166 4.09 3.28 1.41
CA LEU A 166 2.73 3.81 1.60
C LEU A 166 2.59 4.75 2.83
N GLY A 167 3.68 5.15 3.46
CA GLY A 167 3.67 6.07 4.61
C GLY A 167 3.94 5.43 5.97
N GLY A 168 4.32 4.15 6.01
CA GLY A 168 4.74 3.47 7.23
C GLY A 168 3.60 2.72 7.94
N ALA A 169 3.98 2.02 9.02
CA ALA A 169 3.05 1.19 9.77
C ALA A 169 2.23 2.02 10.76
N ALA A 170 0.91 2.07 10.57
CA ALA A 170 -0.02 2.66 11.53
C ALA A 170 -0.32 1.74 12.75
N ARG A 171 0.06 0.46 12.67
CA ARG A 171 -0.20 -0.56 13.71
C ARG A 171 0.87 -1.66 13.66
N GLN A 172 1.08 -2.36 14.77
CA GLN A 172 2.07 -3.46 14.87
C GLN A 172 1.54 -4.82 14.41
N ARG A 173 0.22 -5.05 14.45
CA ARG A 173 -0.41 -6.31 14.03
C ARG A 173 -1.79 -6.08 13.41
N ILE A 174 -2.22 -6.98 12.53
CA ILE A 174 -3.54 -6.98 11.89
C ILE A 174 -4.37 -8.12 12.47
N ARG A 175 -5.59 -7.83 12.90
CA ARG A 175 -6.54 -8.85 13.36
C ARG A 175 -7.17 -9.53 12.13
N LEU A 176 -7.15 -10.85 12.10
CA LEU A 176 -7.78 -11.66 11.06
C LEU A 176 -9.06 -12.31 11.61
N TYR A 177 -10.01 -12.58 10.72
CA TYR A 177 -11.15 -13.44 10.97
C TYR A 177 -11.13 -14.56 9.91
N LEU A 178 -11.67 -15.72 10.26
CA LEU A 178 -11.75 -16.87 9.37
C LEU A 178 -13.22 -17.14 9.07
N ASP A 179 -13.48 -17.54 7.83
CA ASP A 179 -14.76 -18.16 7.51
C ASP A 179 -14.81 -19.55 8.15
N VAL A 180 -15.97 -19.93 8.66
CA VAL A 180 -16.18 -21.23 9.31
C VAL A 180 -17.12 -22.02 8.44
N SER A 181 -16.57 -22.89 7.59
CA SER A 181 -17.36 -23.88 6.87
C SER A 181 -17.61 -25.08 7.79
N GLY A 182 -18.88 -25.30 8.15
CA GLY A 182 -19.31 -26.56 8.74
C GLY A 182 -19.45 -27.59 7.63
N SER A 183 -18.57 -28.60 7.60
CA SER A 183 -18.92 -29.84 6.90
C SER A 183 -20.08 -30.48 7.66
N PRO A 184 -21.17 -30.91 7.00
CA PRO A 184 -22.04 -31.92 7.58
C PRO A 184 -21.28 -33.24 7.78
#